data_AF-A0A170WXD9-F1
#
_entry.id   AF-A0A170WXD9-F1
#
_cell.length_a   1.000
_cell.length_b   1.000
_cell.length_c   1.000
_cell.angle_alpha   90.00
_cell.angle_beta   90.00
_cell.angle_gamma   90.00
#
_symmetry.space_group_name_H-M   'P 1'
#
loop_
_entity.id
_entity.type
_entity.pdbx_description
1 polymer ?
#
loop_
_entity_poly.entity_id
_entity_poly.type
_entity_poly.pdbx_seq_one_letter_code
_entity_poly.pdbx_strand_id
1 'polypeptide(L)'
;MQINPVWTIGPYRPDMVSTGAQPDWYMGFAEGLIRAMPGWEINFMGHTLVLGVFIPLVIFGLVLAAIALYPFIEAWITGDKREHHILDRPRNAPTRTAFGVAWITMYLIALVGGGNDLWATHFHLSINAVTWFVRIGFFAGPVLAFIITKRICLGLQRRDREKVLHGRETGIIKRLPHGEFIEVHEPLSQEQLYTLTAHDQYKPAEIAPEVDENGVERKVGITQKLRAKLSHAYYGEGNQIPKPTVEEYKEITSGHGHH
;
A
#
# COMPACT_ATOMS: atom_id res chain seq x y z
N MET A 1 15.46 -26.38 18.65
CA MET A 1 14.37 -25.82 17.83
C MET A 1 13.96 -26.89 16.83
N GLN A 2 12.68 -27.22 16.76
CA GLN A 2 12.13 -28.31 15.94
C GLN A 2 11.06 -27.70 15.01
N ILE A 3 11.06 -28.08 13.72
CA ILE A 3 10.20 -27.45 12.68
C ILE A 3 9.01 -28.34 12.33
N ASN A 4 9.24 -29.56 11.84
CA ASN A 4 8.18 -30.50 11.46
C ASN A 4 8.39 -31.86 12.16
N PRO A 5 7.84 -32.05 13.38
CA PRO A 5 8.01 -33.26 14.17
C PRO A 5 7.13 -34.42 13.67
N VAL A 6 7.37 -34.93 12.45
CA VAL A 6 6.48 -35.94 11.82
C VAL A 6 6.25 -37.20 12.66
N TRP A 7 7.20 -37.56 13.53
CA TRP A 7 7.10 -38.70 14.44
C TRP A 7 6.08 -38.51 15.57
N THR A 8 5.70 -37.28 15.92
CA THR A 8 4.63 -37.03 16.91
C THR A 8 3.23 -37.09 16.30
N ILE A 9 3.11 -36.94 14.97
CA ILE A 9 1.83 -36.94 14.23
C ILE A 9 1.48 -38.37 13.78
N GLY A 10 2.49 -39.17 13.40
CA GLY A 10 2.32 -40.53 12.92
C GLY A 10 1.99 -40.63 11.42
N PRO A 11 1.82 -41.84 10.89
CA PRO A 11 1.48 -42.05 9.48
C PRO A 11 0.06 -41.55 9.16
N TYR A 12 -0.14 -41.06 7.94
CA TYR A 12 -1.45 -40.62 7.47
C TYR A 12 -2.47 -41.78 7.52
N ARG A 13 -3.63 -41.49 8.11
CA ARG A 13 -4.79 -42.36 8.16
C ARG A 13 -6.05 -41.55 7.87
N PRO A 14 -6.91 -41.96 6.92
CA PRO A 14 -8.08 -41.16 6.53
C PRO A 14 -9.17 -41.09 7.61
N ASP A 15 -9.11 -41.97 8.62
CA ASP A 15 -10.04 -42.03 9.75
C ASP A 15 -9.57 -41.26 10.99
N MET A 16 -8.42 -40.58 10.94
CA MET A 16 -7.81 -39.87 12.06
C MET A 16 -7.42 -38.43 11.66
N VAL A 17 -7.56 -37.48 12.61
CA VAL A 17 -7.17 -36.07 12.41
C VAL A 17 -6.38 -35.57 13.62
N SER A 18 -5.41 -34.68 13.39
CA SER A 18 -4.68 -33.99 14.45
C SER A 18 -5.39 -32.70 14.87
N THR A 19 -5.13 -32.25 16.10
CA THR A 19 -5.46 -30.87 16.50
C THR A 19 -4.52 -29.89 15.79
N GLY A 20 -4.98 -28.69 15.46
CA GLY A 20 -4.14 -27.68 14.79
C GLY A 20 -3.72 -28.06 13.37
N ALA A 21 -4.52 -28.85 12.65
CA ALA A 21 -4.27 -29.15 11.24
C ALA A 21 -4.34 -27.86 10.41
N GLN A 22 -3.17 -27.30 10.12
CA GLN A 22 -2.98 -26.05 9.41
C GLN A 22 -1.79 -26.22 8.47
N PRO A 23 -1.80 -25.58 7.29
CA PRO A 23 -0.66 -25.62 6.40
C PRO A 23 0.48 -24.72 6.92
N ASP A 24 1.65 -24.81 6.29
CA ASP A 24 2.74 -23.87 6.55
C ASP A 24 2.30 -22.42 6.35
N TRP A 25 3.00 -21.49 7.02
CA TRP A 25 2.64 -20.08 7.09
C TRP A 25 2.38 -19.43 5.72
N TYR A 26 3.10 -19.82 4.66
CA TYR A 26 2.95 -19.28 3.31
C TYR A 26 1.65 -19.72 2.61
N MET A 27 1.04 -20.83 3.04
CA MET A 27 -0.28 -21.30 2.60
C MET A 27 -1.39 -20.99 3.61
N GLY A 28 -1.05 -20.51 4.82
CA GLY A 28 -2.01 -20.22 5.89
C GLY A 28 -3.08 -19.21 5.51
N PHE A 29 -2.78 -18.27 4.61
CA PHE A 29 -3.79 -17.32 4.13
C PHE A 29 -4.89 -17.98 3.28
N ALA A 30 -4.56 -19.00 2.47
CA ALA A 30 -5.53 -19.71 1.65
C ALA A 30 -6.51 -20.49 2.53
N GLU A 31 -5.99 -21.17 3.56
CA GLU A 31 -6.81 -21.81 4.60
C GLU A 31 -7.70 -20.79 5.31
N GLY A 32 -7.16 -19.63 5.64
CA GLY A 32 -7.92 -18.54 6.27
C GLY A 32 -9.08 -18.02 5.43
N LEU A 33 -8.92 -17.94 4.11
CA LEU A 33 -10.01 -17.58 3.19
C LEU A 33 -11.14 -18.61 3.23
N ILE A 34 -10.81 -19.90 3.28
CA ILE A 34 -11.79 -20.99 3.37
C ILE A 34 -12.51 -20.93 4.73
N ARG A 35 -11.78 -20.80 5.84
CA ARG A 35 -12.35 -20.69 7.19
C ARG A 35 -13.22 -19.44 7.38
N ALA A 36 -12.88 -18.35 6.69
CA ALA A 36 -13.67 -17.14 6.72
C ALA A 36 -14.97 -17.27 5.92
N MET A 37 -15.06 -18.14 4.93
CA MET A 37 -16.25 -18.24 4.10
C MET A 37 -17.45 -18.90 4.81
N PRO A 38 -18.68 -18.40 4.59
CA PRO A 38 -19.87 -19.15 4.93
C PRO A 38 -19.99 -20.41 4.07
N GLY A 39 -20.60 -21.46 4.62
CA GLY A 39 -20.90 -22.71 3.89
C GLY A 39 -22.07 -22.54 2.91
N TRP A 40 -21.91 -21.66 1.92
CA TRP A 40 -22.90 -21.45 0.86
C TRP A 40 -22.79 -22.52 -0.22
N GLU A 41 -23.94 -22.98 -0.70
CA GLU A 41 -24.05 -23.98 -1.74
C GLU A 41 -25.21 -23.63 -2.67
N ILE A 42 -25.04 -23.92 -3.96
CA ILE A 42 -26.11 -23.85 -4.97
C ILE A 42 -26.34 -25.25 -5.51
N ASN A 43 -27.57 -25.75 -5.39
CA ASN A 43 -27.99 -27.02 -5.98
C ASN A 43 -28.77 -26.74 -7.26
N PHE A 44 -28.29 -27.22 -8.41
CA PHE A 44 -28.90 -26.97 -9.70
C PHE A 44 -28.73 -28.18 -10.63
N MET A 45 -29.84 -28.64 -11.24
CA MET A 45 -29.86 -29.76 -12.21
C MET A 45 -29.15 -31.04 -11.74
N GLY A 46 -29.27 -31.40 -10.46
CA GLY A 46 -28.60 -32.59 -9.90
C GLY A 46 -27.10 -32.41 -9.61
N HIS A 47 -26.56 -31.21 -9.76
CA HIS A 47 -25.19 -30.84 -9.41
C HIS A 47 -25.17 -29.85 -8.24
N THR A 48 -24.14 -29.95 -7.40
CA THR A 48 -23.91 -29.05 -6.26
C THR A 48 -22.67 -28.20 -6.51
N LEU A 49 -22.85 -26.89 -6.52
CA LEU A 49 -21.75 -25.92 -6.54
C LEU A 49 -21.48 -25.43 -5.12
N VAL A 50 -20.34 -25.83 -4.56
CA VAL A 50 -19.91 -25.45 -3.20
C VAL A 50 -19.24 -24.08 -3.23
N LEU A 51 -20.03 -23.03 -3.05
CA LEU A 51 -19.54 -21.65 -3.07
C LEU A 51 -18.56 -21.36 -1.93
N GLY A 52 -18.71 -22.04 -0.79
CA GLY A 52 -17.81 -21.92 0.35
C GLY A 52 -16.34 -22.25 0.03
N VAL A 53 -16.10 -23.07 -1.00
CA VAL A 53 -14.74 -23.41 -1.50
C VAL A 53 -14.42 -22.66 -2.79
N PHE A 54 -15.40 -22.54 -3.69
CA PHE A 54 -15.21 -21.90 -4.99
C PHE A 54 -14.84 -20.42 -4.87
N ILE A 55 -15.53 -19.65 -4.01
CA ILE A 55 -15.26 -18.20 -3.91
C ILE A 55 -13.84 -17.93 -3.36
N PRO A 56 -13.36 -18.58 -2.27
CA PRO A 56 -11.97 -18.46 -1.83
C PRO A 56 -10.95 -18.77 -2.91
N LEU A 57 -11.17 -19.84 -3.68
CA LEU A 57 -10.28 -20.25 -4.76
C LEU A 57 -10.20 -19.18 -5.85
N VAL A 58 -11.35 -18.60 -6.24
CA VAL A 58 -11.41 -17.51 -7.22
C VAL A 58 -10.73 -16.25 -6.68
N ILE A 59 -11.02 -15.86 -5.43
CA ILE A 59 -10.39 -14.69 -4.79
C ILE A 59 -8.88 -14.85 -4.73
N PHE A 60 -8.38 -16.02 -4.34
CA PHE A 60 -6.96 -16.33 -4.33
C PHE A 60 -6.34 -16.09 -5.71
N GLY A 61 -6.93 -16.64 -6.78
CA GLY A 61 -6.46 -16.45 -8.14
C GLY A 61 -6.50 -14.97 -8.57
N LEU A 62 -7.57 -14.25 -8.24
CA LEU A 62 -7.73 -12.83 -8.56
C LEU A 62 -6.68 -11.95 -7.85
N VAL A 63 -6.37 -12.22 -6.58
CA VAL A 63 -5.33 -11.48 -5.84
C VAL A 63 -3.97 -11.69 -6.48
N LEU A 64 -3.60 -12.94 -6.82
CA LEU A 64 -2.33 -13.22 -7.50
C LEU A 64 -2.27 -12.55 -8.88
N ALA A 65 -3.36 -12.60 -9.65
CA ALA A 65 -3.45 -11.93 -10.94
C ALA A 65 -3.33 -10.41 -10.80
N ALA A 66 -3.97 -9.81 -9.79
CA ALA A 66 -3.88 -8.37 -9.53
C ALA A 66 -2.44 -7.94 -9.20
N ILE A 67 -1.71 -8.72 -8.41
CA ILE A 67 -0.31 -8.46 -8.09
C ILE A 67 0.56 -8.59 -9.35
N ALA A 68 0.37 -9.65 -10.14
CA ALA A 68 1.12 -9.88 -11.37
C ALA A 68 0.87 -8.78 -12.43
N LEU A 69 -0.36 -8.26 -12.50
CA LEU A 69 -0.75 -7.22 -13.45
C LEU A 69 -0.46 -5.79 -12.96
N TYR A 70 -0.21 -5.60 -11.67
CA TYR A 70 0.05 -4.28 -11.08
C TYR A 70 1.10 -3.42 -11.82
N PRO A 71 2.30 -3.93 -12.17
CA PRO A 71 3.29 -3.10 -12.87
C PRO A 71 2.79 -2.57 -14.21
N PHE A 72 1.98 -3.37 -14.94
CA PHE A 72 1.40 -2.95 -16.22
C PHE A 72 0.28 -1.92 -16.03
N ILE A 73 -0.51 -2.06 -14.96
CA ILE A 73 -1.54 -1.09 -14.58
C ILE A 73 -0.88 0.24 -14.20
N GLU A 74 0.15 0.23 -13.35
CA GLU A 74 0.87 1.43 -12.93
C GLU A 74 1.53 2.12 -14.13
N ALA A 75 2.25 1.38 -14.99
CA ALA A 75 2.86 1.90 -16.21
C ALA A 75 1.82 2.49 -17.19
N TRP A 76 0.62 1.91 -17.26
CA TRP A 76 -0.46 2.47 -18.07
C TRP A 76 -1.04 3.76 -17.46
N ILE A 77 -1.17 3.85 -16.14
CA ILE A 77 -1.64 5.05 -15.43
C ILE A 77 -0.64 6.20 -15.61
N THR A 78 0.65 5.96 -15.34
CA THR A 78 1.71 6.98 -15.47
C THR A 78 2.01 7.30 -16.93
N GLY A 79 1.95 6.31 -17.81
CA GLY A 79 2.51 6.40 -19.16
C GLY A 79 4.03 6.31 -19.20
N ASP A 80 4.68 5.96 -18.10
CA ASP A 80 6.13 5.83 -18.06
C ASP A 80 6.57 4.48 -18.63
N LYS A 81 7.43 4.54 -19.65
CA LYS A 81 8.00 3.38 -20.35
C LYS A 81 9.54 3.42 -20.37
N ARG A 82 10.15 4.31 -19.59
CA ARG A 82 11.60 4.44 -19.50
C ARG A 82 12.18 3.26 -18.73
N GLU A 83 13.48 3.05 -18.93
CA GLU A 83 14.24 2.11 -18.11
C GLU A 83 14.61 2.77 -16.78
N HIS A 84 14.33 2.06 -15.69
CA HIS A 84 14.58 2.53 -14.32
C HIS A 84 15.61 1.62 -13.65
N HIS A 85 16.79 2.16 -13.35
CA HIS A 85 17.88 1.45 -12.68
C HIS A 85 18.08 1.87 -11.22
N ILE A 86 17.37 2.90 -10.77
CA ILE A 86 17.42 3.40 -9.40
C ILE A 86 16.09 3.09 -8.73
N LEU A 87 16.15 2.53 -7.53
CA LEU A 87 14.96 2.17 -6.77
C LEU A 87 14.27 3.43 -6.22
N ASP A 88 12.95 3.46 -6.35
CA ASP A 88 12.12 4.42 -5.65
C ASP A 88 12.09 4.14 -4.15
N ARG A 89 12.26 5.20 -3.36
CA ARG A 89 11.96 5.13 -1.92
C ARG A 89 10.44 4.94 -1.76
N PRO A 90 9.96 4.02 -0.90
CA PRO A 90 8.53 3.78 -0.72
C PRO A 90 7.71 5.03 -0.38
N ARG A 91 8.29 5.96 0.40
CA ARG A 91 7.64 7.24 0.73
C ARG A 91 7.41 8.14 -0.49
N ASN A 92 8.17 7.98 -1.58
CA ASN A 92 8.07 8.76 -2.81
C ASN A 92 7.02 8.21 -3.79
N ALA A 93 6.48 7.01 -3.53
CA ALA A 93 5.36 6.43 -4.27
C ALA A 93 4.19 6.10 -3.32
N PRO A 94 3.50 7.11 -2.74
CA PRO A 94 2.53 6.90 -1.66
C PRO A 94 1.43 5.91 -1.98
N THR A 95 0.86 6.01 -3.19
CA THR A 95 -0.25 5.15 -3.64
C THR A 95 0.22 3.70 -3.85
N ARG A 96 1.37 3.49 -4.48
CA ARG A 96 1.96 2.15 -4.65
C ARG A 96 2.30 1.49 -3.32
N THR A 97 2.95 2.23 -2.43
CA THR A 97 3.29 1.75 -1.10
C THR A 97 2.03 1.41 -0.30
N ALA A 98 0.98 2.23 -0.40
CA ALA A 98 -0.30 1.98 0.25
C ALA A 98 -1.00 0.71 -0.28
N PHE A 99 -0.96 0.43 -1.59
CA PHE A 99 -1.46 -0.84 -2.15
C PHE A 99 -0.66 -2.04 -1.64
N GLY A 100 0.67 -1.94 -1.63
CA GLY A 100 1.54 -2.99 -1.09
C GLY A 100 1.23 -3.33 0.37
N VAL A 101 1.10 -2.30 1.22
CA VAL A 101 0.73 -2.49 2.63
C VAL A 101 -0.69 -3.04 2.76
N ALA A 102 -1.65 -2.60 1.96
CA ALA A 102 -3.01 -3.13 1.97
C ALA A 102 -3.05 -4.64 1.66
N TRP A 103 -2.25 -5.12 0.71
CA TRP A 103 -2.11 -6.54 0.40
C TRP A 103 -1.45 -7.32 1.55
N ILE A 104 -0.39 -6.79 2.14
CA ILE A 104 0.26 -7.40 3.32
C ILE A 104 -0.75 -7.50 4.47
N THR A 105 -1.54 -6.46 4.72
CA THR A 105 -2.59 -6.47 5.74
C THR A 105 -3.64 -7.54 5.45
N MET A 106 -4.10 -7.64 4.20
CA MET A 106 -5.04 -8.69 3.79
C MET A 106 -4.48 -10.09 4.06
N TYR A 107 -3.22 -10.32 3.66
CA TYR A 107 -2.51 -11.58 3.88
C TYR A 107 -2.41 -11.92 5.37
N LEU A 108 -2.00 -10.96 6.21
CA LEU A 108 -1.86 -11.18 7.66
C LEU A 108 -3.20 -11.46 8.33
N ILE A 109 -4.28 -10.79 7.93
CA ILE A 109 -5.62 -11.05 8.46
C ILE A 109 -6.11 -12.45 8.05
N ALA A 110 -5.89 -12.84 6.78
CA ALA A 110 -6.21 -14.19 6.33
C ALA A 110 -5.34 -15.24 7.05
N LEU A 111 -4.05 -14.98 7.29
CA LEU A 111 -3.17 -15.85 8.05
C LEU A 111 -3.66 -16.06 9.49
N VAL A 112 -4.16 -14.99 10.14
CA VAL A 112 -4.83 -15.11 11.45
C VAL A 112 -6.05 -16.03 11.36
N GLY A 113 -6.82 -15.95 10.27
CA GLY A 113 -7.92 -16.86 9.99
C GLY A 113 -7.50 -18.32 9.79
N GLY A 114 -6.37 -18.55 9.13
CA GLY A 114 -5.82 -19.90 8.92
C GLY A 114 -5.45 -20.59 10.24
N GLY A 115 -5.00 -19.81 11.23
CA GLY A 115 -4.67 -20.28 12.57
C GLY A 115 -5.76 -20.04 13.62
N ASN A 116 -7.03 -19.87 13.25
CA ASN A 116 -8.07 -19.36 14.16
C ASN A 116 -8.21 -20.14 15.48
N ASP A 117 -8.00 -21.45 15.47
CA ASP A 117 -8.06 -22.34 16.63
C ASP A 117 -6.89 -22.08 17.59
N LEU A 118 -5.68 -21.84 17.07
CA LEU A 118 -4.51 -21.45 17.90
C LEU A 118 -4.73 -20.09 18.56
N TRP A 119 -5.26 -19.11 17.82
CA TRP A 119 -5.60 -17.81 18.39
C TRP A 119 -6.66 -17.94 19.49
N ALA A 120 -7.70 -18.75 19.25
CA ALA A 120 -8.75 -19.01 20.22
C ALA A 120 -8.21 -19.65 21.51
N THR A 121 -7.36 -20.66 21.40
CA THR A 121 -6.81 -21.36 22.58
C THR A 121 -5.77 -20.54 23.33
N HIS A 122 -4.86 -19.85 22.66
CA HIS A 122 -3.78 -19.10 23.32
C HIS A 122 -4.24 -17.78 23.91
N PHE A 123 -5.23 -17.11 23.28
CA PHE A 123 -5.75 -15.83 23.74
C PHE A 123 -7.10 -15.94 24.46
N HIS A 124 -7.59 -17.16 24.70
CA HIS A 124 -8.86 -17.42 25.39
C HIS A 124 -10.05 -16.70 24.72
N LEU A 125 -10.05 -16.69 23.38
CA LEU A 125 -11.08 -16.07 22.55
C LEU A 125 -12.07 -17.13 22.05
N SER A 126 -13.30 -16.72 21.73
CA SER A 126 -14.20 -17.61 21.01
C SER A 126 -13.78 -17.72 19.53
N ILE A 127 -13.88 -18.92 18.95
CA ILE A 127 -13.62 -19.15 17.52
C ILE A 127 -14.52 -18.25 16.66
N ASN A 128 -15.77 -18.03 17.09
CA ASN A 128 -16.69 -17.13 16.41
C ASN A 128 -16.19 -15.68 16.39
N ALA A 129 -15.63 -15.19 17.49
CA ALA A 129 -15.05 -13.84 17.54
C ALA A 129 -13.87 -13.70 16.58
N VAL A 130 -12.95 -14.67 16.55
CA VAL A 130 -11.82 -14.68 15.61
C VAL A 130 -12.32 -14.72 14.16
N THR A 131 -13.32 -15.55 13.87
CA THR A 131 -13.91 -15.68 12.52
C THR A 131 -14.57 -14.37 12.06
N TRP A 132 -15.35 -13.71 12.92
CA TRP A 132 -15.96 -12.42 12.60
C TRP A 132 -14.93 -11.31 12.44
N PHE A 133 -13.89 -11.30 13.26
CA PHE A 133 -12.76 -10.39 13.09
C PHE A 133 -12.12 -10.55 11.71
N VAL A 134 -11.84 -11.79 11.29
CA VAL A 134 -11.24 -12.05 9.97
C VAL A 134 -12.19 -11.64 8.85
N ARG A 135 -13.49 -11.97 8.94
CA ARG A 135 -14.49 -11.59 7.92
C ARG A 135 -14.58 -10.08 7.71
N ILE A 136 -14.66 -9.31 8.80
CA ILE A 136 -14.76 -7.84 8.74
C ILE A 136 -13.40 -7.25 8.35
N GLY A 137 -12.34 -7.71 9.01
CA GLY A 137 -10.97 -7.25 8.81
C GLY A 137 -10.46 -7.48 7.39
N PHE A 138 -10.87 -8.56 6.73
CA PHE A 138 -10.46 -8.85 5.36
C PHE A 138 -10.82 -7.71 4.39
N PHE A 139 -11.96 -7.05 4.61
CA PHE A 139 -12.39 -5.90 3.81
C PHE A 139 -11.95 -4.57 4.41
N ALA A 140 -12.15 -4.37 5.72
CA ALA A 140 -11.88 -3.09 6.38
C ALA A 140 -10.37 -2.83 6.56
N GLY A 141 -9.60 -3.86 6.91
CA GLY A 141 -8.17 -3.78 7.21
C GLY A 141 -7.35 -3.21 6.06
N PRO A 142 -7.41 -3.76 4.84
CA PRO A 142 -6.69 -3.23 3.68
C PRO A 142 -7.05 -1.78 3.35
N VAL A 143 -8.32 -1.38 3.47
CA VAL A 143 -8.78 0.00 3.24
C VAL A 143 -8.17 0.96 4.26
N LEU A 144 -8.22 0.60 5.54
CA LEU A 144 -7.61 1.41 6.60
C LEU A 144 -6.09 1.49 6.44
N ALA A 145 -5.44 0.36 6.18
CA ALA A 145 -4.01 0.28 5.96
C ALA A 145 -3.55 1.13 4.78
N PHE A 146 -4.32 1.15 3.67
CA PHE A 146 -4.07 2.00 2.52
C PHE A 146 -4.12 3.49 2.92
N ILE A 147 -5.20 3.93 3.56
CA ILE A 147 -5.40 5.34 3.94
C ILE A 147 -4.29 5.80 4.88
N ILE A 148 -4.01 5.02 5.94
CA ILE A 148 -3.00 5.33 6.94
C ILE A 148 -1.61 5.41 6.27
N THR A 149 -1.25 4.39 5.49
CA THR A 149 0.06 4.32 4.83
C THR A 149 0.26 5.48 3.87
N LYS A 150 -0.75 5.82 3.07
CA LYS A 150 -0.69 6.95 2.15
C LYS A 150 -0.47 8.26 2.89
N ARG A 151 -1.19 8.49 4.00
CA ARG A 151 -1.03 9.67 4.85
C ARG A 151 0.36 9.74 5.49
N ILE A 152 0.90 8.62 5.96
CA ILE A 152 2.28 8.54 6.49
C ILE A 152 3.29 8.90 5.40
N CYS A 153 3.18 8.33 4.19
CA CYS A 153 4.08 8.64 3.09
C CYS A 153 4.06 10.13 2.74
N LEU A 154 2.88 10.75 2.64
CA LEU A 154 2.74 12.18 2.39
C LEU A 154 3.33 13.04 3.52
N GLY A 155 3.13 12.65 4.79
CA GLY A 155 3.75 13.31 5.93
C GLY A 155 5.28 13.24 5.90
N LEU A 156 5.82 12.08 5.51
CA LEU A 156 7.27 11.90 5.32
C LEU A 156 7.80 12.74 4.16
N GLN A 157 7.08 12.86 3.05
CA GLN A 157 7.46 13.74 1.94
C GLN A 157 7.47 15.22 2.36
N ARG A 158 6.48 15.67 3.14
CA ARG A 158 6.47 17.03 3.70
C ARG A 158 7.69 17.28 4.57
N ARG A 159 7.99 16.34 5.48
CA ARG A 159 9.19 16.43 6.32
C ARG A 159 10.47 16.49 5.49
N ASP A 160 10.57 15.69 4.44
CA ASP A 160 11.74 15.68 3.55
C ASP A 160 11.84 17.02 2.77
N ARG A 161 10.71 17.60 2.34
CA ARG A 161 10.63 18.95 1.74
C ARG A 161 11.14 20.02 2.70
N GLU A 162 10.64 20.03 3.94
CA GLU A 162 11.04 21.00 4.96
C GLU A 162 12.54 20.91 5.28
N LYS A 163 13.09 19.69 5.36
CA LYS A 163 14.53 19.50 5.55
C LYS A 163 15.39 20.04 4.42
N VAL A 164 14.90 19.95 3.18
CA VAL A 164 15.61 20.53 2.03
C VAL A 164 15.60 22.05 2.10
N LEU A 165 14.46 22.66 2.46
CA LEU A 165 14.33 24.11 2.52
C LEU A 165 15.04 24.75 3.71
N HIS A 166 14.90 24.15 4.90
CA HIS A 166 15.33 24.77 6.15
C HIS A 166 16.61 24.16 6.73
N GLY A 167 17.08 23.01 6.21
CA GLY A 167 18.20 22.27 6.77
C GLY A 167 17.77 21.23 7.81
N ARG A 168 18.75 20.58 8.44
CA ARG A 168 18.51 19.59 9.51
C ARG A 168 18.39 20.27 10.86
N GLU A 169 17.50 19.73 11.69
CA GLU A 169 17.36 20.08 13.10
C GLU A 169 18.67 19.77 13.85
N THR A 170 19.21 20.72 14.62
CA THR A 170 20.42 20.50 15.45
C THR A 170 20.09 20.26 16.91
N GLY A 171 18.88 20.58 17.36
CA GLY A 171 18.50 20.58 18.77
C GLY A 171 19.07 21.75 19.57
N ILE A 172 19.78 22.69 18.93
CA ILE A 172 20.33 23.88 19.60
C ILE A 172 19.33 25.02 19.50
N ILE A 173 18.71 25.36 20.63
CA ILE A 173 17.80 26.51 20.74
C ILE A 173 18.59 27.76 21.15
N LYS A 174 18.45 28.84 20.39
CA LYS A 174 19.01 30.16 20.70
C LYS A 174 17.89 31.16 20.99
N ARG A 175 18.05 31.92 22.07
CA ARG A 175 17.19 33.06 22.38
C ARG A 175 17.77 34.33 21.76
N LEU A 176 16.99 35.01 20.93
CA LEU A 176 17.36 36.26 20.27
C LEU A 176 17.23 37.45 21.24
N PRO A 177 17.91 38.59 20.98
CA PRO A 177 17.87 39.76 21.86
C PRO A 177 16.46 40.31 22.12
N HIS A 178 15.53 40.14 21.18
CA HIS A 178 14.12 40.52 21.29
C HIS A 178 13.22 39.46 21.98
N GLY A 179 13.80 38.36 22.44
CA GLY A 179 13.11 37.35 23.26
C GLY A 179 12.57 36.13 22.53
N GLU A 180 12.65 36.10 21.20
CA GLU A 180 12.26 34.95 20.37
C GLU A 180 13.22 33.76 20.54
N PHE A 181 12.69 32.54 20.41
CA PHE A 181 13.47 31.31 20.45
C PHE A 181 13.50 30.68 19.05
N ILE A 182 14.70 30.52 18.51
CA ILE A 182 14.91 29.87 17.21
C ILE A 182 15.70 28.58 17.39
N GLU A 183 15.37 27.56 16.59
CA GLU A 183 16.24 26.40 16.42
C GLU A 183 17.28 26.69 15.34
N VAL A 184 18.55 26.43 15.65
CA VAL A 184 19.60 26.54 14.65
C VAL A 184 19.50 25.33 13.72
N HIS A 185 19.27 25.57 12.43
CA HIS A 185 19.34 24.51 11.43
C HIS A 185 20.70 24.49 10.75
N GLU A 186 21.18 23.29 10.46
CA GLU A 186 22.40 23.08 9.68
C GLU A 186 22.03 22.75 8.22
N PRO A 187 22.59 23.45 7.22
CA PRO A 187 22.37 23.14 5.82
C PRO A 187 22.75 21.69 5.49
N LEU A 188 21.95 21.06 4.64
CA LEU A 188 22.25 19.72 4.15
C LEU A 188 23.42 19.76 3.16
N SER A 189 24.23 18.69 3.15
CA SER A 189 25.23 18.48 2.11
C SER A 189 24.58 18.27 0.73
N GLN A 190 25.34 18.54 -0.34
CA GLN A 190 24.84 18.36 -1.72
C GLN A 190 24.34 16.93 -2.01
N GLU A 191 25.00 15.93 -1.44
CA GLU A 191 24.60 14.52 -1.58
C GLU A 191 23.24 14.24 -0.91
N GLN A 192 23.02 14.81 0.27
CA GLN A 192 21.74 14.68 0.99
C GLN A 192 20.62 15.40 0.24
N LEU A 193 20.87 16.61 -0.27
CA LEU A 193 19.93 17.35 -1.10
C LEU A 193 19.54 16.55 -2.35
N TYR A 194 20.53 16.00 -3.07
CA TYR A 194 20.30 15.14 -4.22
C TYR A 194 19.45 13.93 -3.86
N THR A 195 19.79 13.24 -2.78
CA THR A 195 19.06 12.05 -2.32
C THR A 195 17.58 12.32 -2.02
N LEU A 196 17.25 13.50 -1.48
CA LEU A 196 15.86 13.87 -1.19
C LEU A 196 15.11 14.36 -2.43
N THR A 197 15.81 14.93 -3.42
CA THR A 197 15.19 15.59 -4.59
C THR A 197 15.30 14.81 -5.90
N ALA A 198 16.04 13.70 -5.97
CA ALA A 198 16.27 12.96 -7.22
C ALA A 198 15.07 12.13 -7.73
N HIS A 199 14.05 11.86 -6.91
CA HIS A 199 12.92 10.98 -7.24
C HIS A 199 11.98 11.56 -8.32
N ASP A 200 11.31 10.76 -9.15
CA ASP A 200 10.42 11.32 -10.18
C ASP A 200 9.12 11.94 -9.60
N GLN A 201 8.62 12.98 -10.29
CA GLN A 201 7.35 13.65 -9.97
C GLN A 201 6.45 13.63 -11.21
N TYR A 202 5.53 12.67 -11.24
CA TYR A 202 4.61 12.51 -12.36
C TYR A 202 3.56 13.61 -12.33
N LYS A 203 3.25 14.16 -13.50
CA LYS A 203 2.10 15.06 -13.66
C LYS A 203 0.86 14.23 -13.97
N PRO A 204 -0.31 14.56 -13.41
CA PRO A 204 -1.56 13.93 -13.80
C PRO A 204 -1.77 14.00 -15.31
N ALA A 205 -2.26 12.91 -15.89
CA ALA A 205 -2.56 12.87 -17.32
C ALA A 205 -3.73 13.80 -17.65
N GLU A 206 -3.46 14.84 -18.44
CA GLU A 206 -4.47 15.76 -18.95
C GLU A 206 -5.20 15.15 -20.15
N ILE A 207 -6.51 15.38 -20.22
CA ILE A 207 -7.30 15.05 -21.41
C ILE A 207 -7.13 16.23 -22.38
N ALA A 208 -6.58 15.96 -23.56
CA ALA A 208 -6.48 16.97 -24.62
C ALA A 208 -7.87 17.59 -24.91
N PRO A 209 -7.93 18.87 -25.28
CA PRO A 209 -9.19 19.57 -25.53
C PRO A 209 -10.07 18.79 -26.52
N GLU A 210 -11.39 18.87 -26.31
CA GLU A 210 -12.39 18.12 -27.09
C GLU A 210 -12.42 18.55 -28.56
N VAL A 211 -11.83 19.69 -28.89
CA VAL A 211 -11.72 20.23 -30.25
C VAL A 211 -10.23 20.41 -30.55
N ASP A 212 -9.78 19.88 -31.69
CA ASP A 212 -8.42 20.11 -32.17
C ASP A 212 -8.22 21.55 -32.68
N GLU A 213 -6.99 21.92 -33.00
CA GLU A 213 -6.66 23.24 -33.56
C GLU A 213 -7.38 23.54 -34.89
N ASN A 214 -7.95 22.53 -35.55
CA ASN A 214 -8.68 22.61 -36.82
C ASN A 214 -10.21 22.55 -36.66
N GLY A 215 -10.74 22.56 -35.43
CA GLY A 215 -12.18 22.54 -35.17
C GLY A 215 -12.84 21.14 -35.21
N VAL A 216 -12.07 20.06 -35.28
CA VAL A 216 -12.60 18.69 -35.32
C VAL A 216 -12.78 18.17 -33.91
N GLU A 217 -14.01 17.77 -33.58
CA GLU A 217 -14.33 17.14 -32.30
C GLU A 217 -13.62 15.79 -32.16
N ARG A 218 -12.71 15.71 -31.19
CA ARG A 218 -12.04 14.48 -30.80
C ARG A 218 -12.94 13.69 -29.86
N LYS A 219 -13.39 12.51 -30.30
CA LYS A 219 -14.08 11.56 -29.42
C LYS A 219 -13.10 10.96 -28.41
N VAL A 220 -13.07 11.53 -27.20
CA VAL A 220 -12.25 11.02 -26.09
C VAL A 220 -12.80 9.66 -25.64
N GLY A 221 -11.98 8.61 -25.79
CA GLY A 221 -12.36 7.24 -25.44
C GLY A 221 -12.53 7.04 -23.93
N ILE A 222 -13.38 6.09 -23.53
CA ILE A 222 -13.63 5.74 -22.11
C ILE A 222 -12.33 5.37 -21.38
N THR A 223 -11.42 4.69 -22.07
CA THR A 223 -10.11 4.29 -21.53
C THR A 223 -9.22 5.49 -21.21
N GLN A 224 -9.25 6.54 -22.04
CA GLN A 224 -8.50 7.77 -21.80
C GLN A 224 -9.06 8.55 -20.61
N LYS A 225 -10.40 8.64 -20.51
CA LYS A 225 -11.07 9.24 -19.34
C LYS A 225 -10.75 8.49 -18.04
N LEU A 226 -10.76 7.15 -18.09
CA LEU A 226 -10.39 6.31 -16.94
C LEU A 226 -8.92 6.51 -16.55
N ARG A 227 -8.00 6.51 -17.52
CA ARG A 227 -6.58 6.76 -17.28
C ARG A 227 -6.35 8.12 -16.63
N ALA A 228 -6.95 9.17 -17.17
CA ALA A 228 -6.83 10.52 -16.60
C ALA A 228 -7.33 10.56 -15.15
N LYS A 229 -8.52 10.00 -14.88
CA LYS A 229 -9.09 9.92 -13.53
C LYS A 229 -8.17 9.17 -12.55
N LEU A 230 -7.63 8.03 -12.95
CA LEU A 230 -6.71 7.25 -12.12
C LEU A 230 -5.38 7.97 -11.91
N SER A 231 -4.85 8.61 -12.96
CA SER A 231 -3.63 9.41 -12.88
C SER A 231 -3.79 10.59 -11.92
N HIS A 232 -4.92 11.29 -11.96
CA HIS A 232 -5.28 12.31 -10.96
C HIS A 232 -5.42 11.73 -9.54
N ALA A 233 -5.97 10.51 -9.38
CA ALA A 233 -6.05 9.88 -8.06
C ALA A 233 -4.67 9.47 -7.51
N TYR A 234 -3.71 9.16 -8.38
CA TYR A 234 -2.35 8.78 -8.02
C TYR A 234 -1.46 10.00 -7.75
N TYR A 235 -1.49 10.99 -8.63
CA TYR A 235 -0.51 12.10 -8.70
C TYR A 235 -1.15 13.49 -8.69
N GLY A 236 -2.48 13.58 -8.57
CA GLY A 236 -3.19 14.86 -8.47
C GLY A 236 -2.90 15.59 -7.18
N GLU A 237 -3.52 16.76 -7.05
CA GLU A 237 -3.35 17.62 -5.88
C GLU A 237 -3.62 16.87 -4.57
N GLY A 238 -2.71 16.98 -3.61
CA GLY A 238 -2.78 16.30 -2.32
C GLY A 238 -2.42 14.81 -2.34
N ASN A 239 -2.16 14.21 -3.49
CA ASN A 239 -1.71 12.82 -3.62
C ASN A 239 -0.20 12.68 -3.80
N GLN A 240 0.50 13.80 -4.00
CA GLN A 240 1.94 13.92 -4.04
C GLN A 240 2.34 15.30 -3.49
N ILE A 241 3.46 15.37 -2.77
CA ILE A 241 4.03 16.64 -2.32
C ILE A 241 5.03 17.13 -3.36
N PRO A 242 4.88 18.37 -3.88
CA PRO A 242 5.82 18.91 -4.85
C PRO A 242 7.19 19.10 -4.20
N LYS A 243 8.24 18.87 -4.98
CA LYS A 243 9.62 19.14 -4.54
C LYS A 243 9.84 20.65 -4.36
N PRO A 244 10.78 21.04 -3.49
CA PRO A 244 11.32 22.40 -3.46
C PRO A 244 11.81 22.85 -4.83
N THR A 245 11.47 24.07 -5.22
CA THR A 245 12.09 24.70 -6.40
C THR A 245 13.43 25.33 -6.03
N VAL A 246 14.25 25.62 -7.05
CA VAL A 246 15.55 26.28 -6.85
C VAL A 246 15.33 27.70 -6.32
N GLU A 247 14.26 28.36 -6.76
CA GLU A 247 13.85 29.68 -6.33
C GLU A 247 13.45 29.67 -4.85
N GLU A 248 12.59 28.73 -4.43
CA GLU A 248 12.19 28.56 -3.02
C GLU A 248 13.39 28.30 -2.12
N TYR A 249 14.30 27.43 -2.56
CA TYR A 249 15.52 27.14 -1.81
C TYR A 249 16.42 28.37 -1.67
N LYS A 250 16.60 29.13 -2.76
CA LYS A 250 17.42 30.36 -2.75
C LYS A 250 16.80 31.45 -1.89
N GLU A 251 15.48 31.67 -1.96
CA GLU A 251 14.78 32.69 -1.18
C GLU A 251 14.96 32.48 0.32
N ILE A 252 14.85 31.22 0.78
CA ILE A 252 15.03 30.86 2.19
C ILE A 252 16.52 30.93 2.60
N THR A 253 17.44 30.50 1.73
CA THR A 253 18.87 30.48 2.08
C THR A 253 19.60 31.82 1.88
N SER A 254 19.09 32.74 1.05
CA SER A 254 19.72 34.03 0.77
C SER A 254 19.50 35.09 1.85
N GLY A 255 18.85 34.76 2.97
CA GLY A 255 18.71 35.64 4.13
C GLY A 255 17.77 36.84 3.93
N HIS A 256 16.92 36.83 2.90
CA HIS A 256 15.88 37.85 2.67
C HIS A 256 14.52 37.50 3.29
N GLY A 257 14.34 36.27 3.79
CA GLY A 257 13.22 35.90 4.64
C GLY A 257 13.49 36.30 6.08
N HIS A 258 12.72 37.26 6.60
CA HIS A 258 12.63 37.55 8.02
C HIS A 258 12.36 36.26 8.81
N HIS A 259 13.37 35.79 9.53
CA HIS A 259 13.28 34.80 10.60
C HIS A 259 14.16 35.26 11.75
#